data_AF-A0A7W2RYC7-F1
#
_entry.id   AF-A0A7W2RYC7-F1
#
_cell.length_a   1.000
_cell.length_b   1.000
_cell.length_c   1.000
_cell.angle_alpha   90.00
_cell.angle_beta   90.00
_cell.angle_gamma   90.00
#
_symmetry.space_group_name_H-M   'P 1'
#
loop_
_entity.id
_entity.type
_entity.pdbx_description
1 polymer ?
#
loop_
_entity_poly.entity_id
_entity_poly.type
_entity_poly.pdbx_seq_one_letter_code
_entity_poly.pdbx_strand_id
1 'polypeptide(L)'
;MPINVGDITTFITYVPSSGLTAPNNVQITESNGESVISWGNVEHASQYDIQALNSSGVWVSILITDALSVVLDGVLSWVIYGKNQP
;
A
#
# COMPACT_ATOMS: atom_id res chain seq x y z
N MET A 1 -12.51 51.33 8.67
CA MET A 1 -11.90 51.00 7.37
C MET A 1 -11.40 49.56 7.45
N PRO A 2 -11.87 48.61 6.64
CA PRO A 2 -11.30 47.27 6.64
C PRO A 2 -10.35 47.08 5.46
N ILE A 3 -9.19 46.48 5.71
CA ILE A 3 -8.50 45.66 4.72
C ILE A 3 -8.45 44.24 5.30
N ASN A 4 -9.13 43.30 4.66
CA ASN A 4 -8.90 41.87 4.91
C ASN A 4 -7.72 41.48 4.02
N VAL A 5 -6.55 41.26 4.63
CA VAL A 5 -5.44 40.61 3.94
C VAL A 5 -5.75 39.12 3.97
N GLY A 6 -6.09 38.56 2.81
CA GLY A 6 -6.38 37.14 2.66
C GLY A 6 -5.16 36.30 3.04
N ASP A 7 -5.40 35.23 3.79
CA ASP A 7 -4.39 34.27 4.19
C ASP A 7 -3.69 33.69 2.95
N ILE A 8 -2.44 34.06 2.72
CA ILE A 8 -1.62 33.45 1.68
C ILE A 8 -1.18 32.08 2.20
N THR A 9 -1.82 31.01 1.71
CA THR A 9 -1.39 29.64 1.96
C THR A 9 -0.35 29.25 0.91
N THR A 10 0.85 28.86 1.35
CA THR A 10 1.91 28.34 0.47
C THR A 10 2.03 26.84 0.68
N PHE A 11 1.92 26.06 -0.40
CA PHE A 11 2.21 24.63 -0.40
C PHE A 11 3.65 24.41 -0.83
N ILE A 12 4.50 23.92 0.08
CA ILE A 12 5.84 23.44 -0.28
C ILE A 12 5.73 21.95 -0.58
N THR A 13 5.98 21.56 -1.82
CA THR A 13 6.04 20.16 -2.22
C THR A 13 7.44 19.61 -1.98
N TYR A 14 7.55 18.56 -1.17
CA TYR A 14 8.80 17.81 -1.00
C TYR A 14 8.85 16.66 -2.02
N VAL A 15 9.87 16.67 -2.87
CA VAL A 15 10.19 15.57 -3.78
C VAL A 15 11.45 14.88 -3.24
N PRO A 16 11.36 13.62 -2.79
CA PRO A 16 12.52 12.88 -2.31
C PRO A 16 13.62 12.86 -3.39
N SER A 17 14.85 13.20 -3.03
CA SER A 17 16.01 13.19 -3.94
C SER A 17 16.55 11.77 -4.23
N SER A 18 16.11 10.78 -3.43
CA SER A 18 16.32 9.36 -3.65
C SER A 18 14.96 8.66 -3.68
N GLY A 19 14.81 7.61 -4.50
CA GLY A 19 13.57 6.85 -4.56
C GLY A 19 13.17 6.32 -3.17
N LEU A 20 11.87 6.12 -2.96
CA LEU A 20 11.37 5.51 -1.72
C LEU A 20 11.98 4.12 -1.54
N THR A 21 12.34 3.78 -0.31
CA THR A 21 12.80 2.43 0.03
C THR A 21 11.61 1.48 0.12
N ALA A 22 11.87 0.18 -0.06
CA ALA A 22 10.85 -0.82 0.20
C ALA A 22 10.45 -0.80 1.69
N PRO A 23 9.16 -1.02 2.03
CA PRO A 23 8.73 -1.15 3.41
C PRO A 23 9.47 -2.27 4.14
N ASN A 24 9.85 -2.01 5.39
CA ASN A 24 10.44 -3.01 6.27
C ASN A 24 9.35 -3.77 7.05
N ASN A 25 9.73 -4.87 7.70
CA ASN A 25 8.84 -5.65 8.58
C ASN A 25 7.48 -5.98 7.94
N VAL A 26 7.48 -6.43 6.68
CA VAL A 26 6.27 -6.89 6.02
C VAL A 26 5.82 -8.20 6.66
N GLN A 27 4.61 -8.22 7.20
CA GLN A 27 4.01 -9.37 7.87
C GLN A 27 2.67 -9.71 7.22
N ILE A 28 2.36 -11.00 7.15
CA ILE A 28 1.07 -11.50 6.71
C ILE A 28 0.52 -12.39 7.81
N THR A 29 -0.68 -12.08 8.29
CA THR A 29 -1.40 -12.90 9.26
C THR A 29 -2.74 -13.31 8.70
N GLU A 30 -3.04 -14.61 8.72
CA GLU A 30 -4.31 -15.14 8.27
C GLU A 30 -5.21 -15.41 9.48
N SER A 31 -6.45 -14.93 9.44
CA SER A 31 -7.43 -15.15 10.50
C SER A 31 -8.83 -15.22 9.92
N ASN A 32 -9.56 -16.30 10.22
CA ASN A 32 -10.98 -16.48 9.83
C ASN A 32 -11.29 -16.27 8.33
N GLY A 33 -10.34 -16.60 7.45
CA GLY A 33 -10.52 -16.44 6.00
C GLY A 33 -10.19 -15.04 5.48
N GLU A 34 -9.61 -14.17 6.31
CA GLU A 34 -9.05 -12.88 5.92
C GLU A 34 -7.52 -12.93 6.02
N SER A 35 -6.85 -12.28 5.09
CA SER A 35 -5.39 -12.08 5.13
C SER A 35 -5.11 -10.63 5.47
N VAL A 36 -4.50 -10.39 6.62
CA VAL A 36 -4.05 -9.07 7.03
C VAL A 36 -2.58 -8.92 6.67
N ILE A 37 -2.30 -7.96 5.79
CA ILE A 37 -0.93 -7.57 5.45
C ILE A 37 -0.61 -6.30 6.24
N SER A 38 0.58 -6.23 6.83
CA SER A 38 1.07 -5.02 7.51
C SER A 38 2.54 -4.78 7.20
N TRP A 39 2.96 -3.53 7.28
CA TRP A 39 4.33 -3.13 6.98
C TRP A 39 4.76 -1.93 7.83
N GLY A 40 6.06 -1.74 7.95
CA GLY A 40 6.63 -0.57 8.60
C GLY A 40 6.52 0.67 7.72
N ASN A 41 6.41 1.83 8.39
CA ASN A 41 6.33 3.12 7.72
C ASN A 41 7.61 3.43 6.93
N VAL A 42 7.46 3.84 5.68
CA VAL A 42 8.54 4.39 4.86
C VAL A 42 8.52 5.92 4.98
N GLU A 43 9.64 6.51 5.36
CA GLU A 43 9.75 7.96 5.48
C GLU A 43 9.44 8.64 4.15
N HIS A 44 8.60 9.68 4.20
CA HIS A 44 8.11 10.44 3.04
C HIS A 44 7.21 9.67 2.05
N ALA A 45 6.83 8.42 2.34
CA ALA A 45 5.81 7.73 1.56
C ALA A 45 4.43 8.29 1.87
N SER A 46 3.73 8.77 0.84
CA SER A 46 2.35 9.23 0.98
C SER A 46 1.34 8.09 0.85
N GLN A 47 1.70 7.03 0.10
CA GLN A 47 0.85 5.89 -0.22
C GLN A 47 1.70 4.64 -0.48
N TYR A 48 1.06 3.48 -0.41
CA TYR A 48 1.61 2.16 -0.65
C TYR A 48 0.75 1.45 -1.70
N ASP A 49 1.40 0.88 -2.71
CA ASP A 49 0.77 0.05 -3.74
C ASP A 49 0.94 -1.43 -3.39
N ILE A 50 -0.18 -2.10 -3.14
CA ILE A 50 -0.24 -3.52 -2.83
C ILE A 50 -0.46 -4.28 -4.12
N GLN A 51 0.53 -5.08 -4.52
CA GLN A 51 0.49 -5.86 -5.73
C GLN A 51 0.44 -7.36 -5.44
N ALA A 52 -0.22 -8.11 -6.32
CA ALA A 52 -0.21 -9.56 -6.31
C ALA A 52 0.24 -10.11 -7.66
N LEU A 53 0.87 -11.28 -7.65
CA LEU A 53 1.25 -11.98 -8.87
C LEU A 53 0.06 -12.76 -9.40
N ASN A 54 -0.37 -12.46 -10.62
CA ASN A 54 -1.48 -13.18 -11.25
C ASN A 54 -1.05 -14.55 -11.82
N SER A 55 -2.01 -15.34 -12.31
CA SER A 55 -1.77 -16.67 -12.89
C SER A 55 -0.85 -16.68 -14.12
N SER A 56 -0.67 -15.53 -14.75
CA SER A 56 0.22 -15.35 -15.91
C SER A 56 1.62 -14.87 -15.51
N GLY A 57 1.92 -14.79 -14.20
CA GLY A 57 3.20 -14.33 -13.68
C GLY A 57 3.41 -12.82 -13.78
N VAL A 58 2.33 -12.04 -13.91
CA VAL A 58 2.39 -10.58 -14.00
C VAL A 58 1.92 -9.98 -12.68
N TRP A 59 2.70 -9.05 -12.15
CA TRP A 59 2.31 -8.26 -10.98
C TRP A 59 1.18 -7.30 -11.35
N VAL A 60 0.11 -7.32 -10.56
CA VAL A 60 -1.05 -6.45 -10.72
C VAL A 60 -1.31 -5.69 -9.42
N SER A 61 -1.60 -4.40 -9.52
CA SER A 61 -2.03 -3.60 -8.38
C SER A 61 -3.42 -4.03 -7.92
N ILE A 62 -3.53 -4.34 -6.64
CA ILE A 62 -4.76 -4.78 -5.97
C ILE A 62 -5.40 -3.61 -5.24
N LEU A 63 -4.59 -2.80 -4.55
CA LEU A 63 -5.04 -1.67 -3.77
C LEU A 63 -3.91 -0.65 -3.62
N ILE A 64 -4.28 0.64 -3.58
CA ILE A 64 -3.41 1.71 -3.13
C ILE A 64 -3.98 2.26 -1.82
N THR A 65 -3.16 2.38 -0.79
CA THR A 65 -3.57 2.85 0.54
C THR A 65 -2.48 3.68 1.20
N ASP A 66 -2.87 4.63 2.06
CA ASP A 66 -1.96 5.37 2.95
C ASP A 66 -1.84 4.72 4.34
N ALA A 67 -2.59 3.65 4.60
CA ALA A 67 -2.48 2.87 5.81
C ALA A 67 -1.20 2.03 5.84
N LEU A 68 -0.83 1.54 7.02
CA LEU A 68 0.29 0.60 7.23
C LEU A 68 -0.18 -0.86 7.31
N SER A 69 -1.44 -1.10 6.96
CA SER A 69 -2.10 -2.38 7.01
C SER A 69 -3.27 -2.41 6.04
N VAL A 70 -3.49 -3.57 5.42
CA VAL A 70 -4.69 -3.88 4.65
C VAL A 70 -5.25 -5.22 5.09
N VAL A 71 -6.57 -5.31 5.17
CA VAL A 71 -7.29 -6.58 5.23
C VAL A 71 -7.71 -6.93 3.81
N LEU A 72 -7.19 -8.04 3.30
CA LEU A 72 -7.67 -8.64 2.06
C LEU A 72 -8.73 -9.67 2.47
N ASP A 73 -9.95 -9.48 1.99
CA ASP A 73 -10.96 -10.51 2.14
C ASP A 73 -10.50 -11.78 1.40
N GLY A 74 -10.80 -12.95 1.94
CA GLY A 74 -10.59 -14.22 1.24
C GLY A 74 -11.40 -14.35 -0.06
N VAL A 75 -12.09 -13.28 -0.48
CA VAL A 75 -12.82 -13.15 -1.75
C VAL A 75 -11.91 -12.55 -2.84
N LEU A 76 -10.61 -12.40 -2.58
CA LEU A 76 -9.60 -12.68 -3.59
C LEU A 76 -9.67 -14.18 -3.94
N SER A 77 -10.71 -14.57 -4.69
CA SER A 77 -10.96 -15.87 -5.31
C SER A 77 -9.94 -16.18 -6.42
N TRP A 78 -8.71 -15.69 -6.26
CA TRP A 78 -7.56 -16.28 -6.91
C TRP A 78 -7.36 -17.57 -6.17
N VAL A 79 -7.83 -18.64 -6.79
CA VAL A 79 -7.32 -19.99 -6.59
C VAL A 79 -5.89 -19.91 -6.03
N ILE A 80 -5.73 -20.07 -4.71
CA ILE A 80 -4.48 -20.59 -4.16
C ILE A 80 -4.45 -21.98 -4.77
N TYR A 81 -3.88 -22.08 -5.97
CA TYR A 81 -3.52 -23.35 -6.54
C TYR A 81 -2.46 -23.87 -5.59
N GLY A 82 -2.92 -24.58 -4.55
CA GLY A 82 -2.23 -25.76 -4.06
C GLY A 82 -2.12 -26.73 -5.22
N LYS A 83 -1.29 -26.39 -6.22
CA LYS A 83 -0.71 -27.40 -7.08
C LYS A 83 0.46 -27.91 -6.27
N ASN A 84 0.21 -28.99 -5.54
CA ASN A 84 1.24 -29.99 -5.29
C ASN A 84 2.01 -30.14 -6.61
N GLN A 85 3.25 -29.66 -6.62
CA GLN A 85 4.17 -30.01 -7.69
C GLN A 85 4.43 -31.52 -7.56
N PRO A 86 4.23 -32.32 -8.62
CA PRO A 86 4.91 -33.59 -8.72
C PRO A 86 6.43 -33.39 -8.81
#